data_AF-A0A2N5YRH5-F1
#
_entry.id   AF-A0A2N5YRH5-F1
#
_cell.length_a   1.000
_cell.length_b   1.000
_cell.length_c   1.000
_cell.angle_alpha   90.00
_cell.angle_beta   90.00
_cell.angle_gamma   90.00
#
_symmetry.space_group_name_H-M   'P 1'
#
loop_
_entity.id
_entity.type
_entity.pdbx_description
1 polymer ?
#
loop_
_entity_poly.entity_id
_entity_poly.type
_entity_poly.pdbx_seq_one_letter_code
_entity_poly.pdbx_strand_id
1 'polypeptide(L)'
;MKLSRVHLIIINLIVVVLFVGINRYRYISSAIITEGIVVGQKKYENKTFPEDSEYAPVIEFYNDEDRVIFTADRNLGYKNGEVHKIIYKKKNPRNAKIYSFNGFWLGPLIMSIVPFIIISALIFGFMSKGDRIIFSSKGFKRIKNKKISKSIDSKNLPDQNSR
;
A
#
# COMPACT_ATOMS: atom_id res chain seq x y z
N MET A 1 -17.75 1.59 21.76
CA MET A 1 -16.50 2.39 21.76
C MET A 1 -16.83 3.81 21.34
N LYS A 2 -16.29 4.85 21.99
CA LYS A 2 -16.54 6.26 21.62
C LYS A 2 -15.36 6.76 20.78
N LEU A 3 -15.59 7.10 19.51
CA LEU A 3 -14.55 7.63 18.63
C LEU A 3 -14.71 9.15 18.53
N SER A 4 -13.64 9.87 18.88
CA SER A 4 -13.52 11.32 18.66
C SER A 4 -12.81 11.61 17.33
N ARG A 5 -12.84 12.86 16.88
CA ARG A 5 -12.13 13.32 15.66
C ARG A 5 -10.66 12.87 15.62
N VAL A 6 -9.96 12.98 16.74
CA VAL A 6 -8.54 12.59 16.86
C VAL A 6 -8.35 11.10 16.56
N HIS A 7 -9.25 10.25 17.05
CA HIS A 7 -9.20 8.82 16.75
C HIS A 7 -9.41 8.55 15.26
N LEU A 8 -10.32 9.28 14.59
CA LEU A 8 -10.54 9.13 13.15
C LEU A 8 -9.33 9.56 12.33
N ILE A 9 -8.65 10.64 12.72
CA ILE A 9 -7.40 11.09 12.06
C ILE A 9 -6.29 10.06 12.24
N ILE A 10 -6.14 9.50 13.45
CA ILE A 10 -5.17 8.43 13.71
C ILE A 10 -5.50 7.19 12.88
N ILE A 11 -6.77 6.78 12.82
CA ILE A 11 -7.22 5.65 11.99
C ILE A 11 -6.91 5.92 10.51
N ASN A 12 -7.20 7.13 10.01
CA ASN A 12 -6.87 7.53 8.64
C ASN A 12 -5.37 7.42 8.37
N LEU A 13 -4.52 7.93 9.28
CA LEU A 13 -3.06 7.81 9.16
C LEU A 13 -2.62 6.34 9.13
N ILE A 14 -3.16 5.50 10.01
CA ILE A 14 -2.86 4.06 10.04
C ILE A 14 -3.26 3.39 8.72
N VAL A 15 -4.44 3.71 8.18
CA VAL A 15 -4.89 3.17 6.89
C VAL A 15 -3.93 3.53 5.77
N VAL A 16 -3.48 4.80 5.71
CA VAL A 16 -2.49 5.25 4.72
C VAL A 16 -1.16 4.52 4.88
N VAL A 17 -0.63 4.42 6.10
CA VAL A 17 0.64 3.72 6.37
C VAL A 17 0.55 2.25 6.01
N LEU A 18 -0.54 1.57 6.37
CA LEU A 18 -0.78 0.16 6.03
C LEU A 18 -0.92 -0.03 4.53
N PHE A 19 -1.63 0.86 3.83
CA PHE A 19 -1.77 0.79 2.38
C PHE A 19 -0.42 0.88 1.67
N VAL A 20 0.40 1.89 2.02
CA VAL A 20 1.76 2.03 1.47
C VAL A 20 2.62 0.84 1.86
N GLY A 21 2.57 0.43 3.13
CA GLY A 21 3.35 -0.68 3.68
C GLY A 21 3.05 -2.02 3.00
N ILE A 22 1.78 -2.40 2.84
CA ILE A 22 1.36 -3.64 2.18
C ILE A 22 1.79 -3.64 0.71
N ASN A 23 1.57 -2.53 0.00
CA ASN A 23 1.98 -2.40 -1.39
C ASN A 23 3.51 -2.54 -1.56
N ARG A 24 4.28 -1.96 -0.63
CA ARG A 24 5.75 -2.08 -0.64
C ARG A 24 6.23 -3.46 -0.21
N TYR A 25 5.62 -4.05 0.80
CA TYR A 25 5.93 -5.40 1.24
C TYR A 25 5.76 -6.41 0.11
N ARG A 26 4.64 -6.34 -0.65
CA ARG A 26 4.40 -7.18 -1.82
C ARG A 26 5.45 -7.00 -2.93
N TYR A 27 5.97 -5.78 -3.09
CA TYR A 27 7.05 -5.55 -4.04
C TYR A 27 8.35 -6.19 -3.54
N ILE A 28 8.75 -5.90 -2.30
CA ILE A 28 10.00 -6.40 -1.69
C ILE A 28 10.02 -7.93 -1.61
N SER A 29 8.91 -8.57 -1.25
CA SER A 29 8.81 -10.03 -1.13
C SER A 29 9.01 -10.78 -2.44
N SER A 30 8.91 -10.09 -3.58
CA SER A 30 9.09 -10.65 -4.92
C SER A 30 10.32 -10.11 -5.65
N ALA A 31 11.14 -9.32 -4.96
CA ALA A 31 12.26 -8.61 -5.53
C ALA A 31 13.61 -9.16 -5.04
N ILE A 32 14.64 -8.92 -5.83
CA ILE A 32 16.03 -9.21 -5.53
C ILE A 32 16.71 -7.87 -5.25
N ILE A 33 17.58 -7.84 -4.24
CA ILE A 33 18.40 -6.68 -3.89
C ILE A 33 19.84 -7.00 -4.29
N THR A 34 20.45 -6.10 -5.05
CA THR A 34 21.85 -6.20 -5.49
C THR A 34 22.53 -4.83 -5.38
N GLU A 35 23.83 -4.78 -5.63
CA GLU A 35 24.57 -3.53 -5.76
C GLU A 35 24.59 -3.08 -7.21
N GLY A 36 24.48 -1.78 -7.42
CA GLY A 36 24.61 -1.15 -8.73
C GLY A 36 25.44 0.12 -8.63
N ILE A 37 26.11 0.46 -9.73
CA ILE A 37 26.99 1.63 -9.82
C ILE A 37 26.37 2.69 -10.72
N VAL A 38 26.49 3.96 -10.32
CA VAL A 38 26.09 5.10 -11.15
C VAL A 38 27.13 5.29 -12.25
N VAL A 39 26.76 5.00 -13.50
CA VAL A 39 27.66 5.08 -14.66
C VAL A 39 27.53 6.38 -15.45
N GLY A 40 26.52 7.18 -15.13
CA GLY A 40 26.30 8.46 -15.81
C GLY A 40 25.07 9.18 -15.30
N GLN A 41 24.75 10.28 -15.97
CA GLN A 41 23.55 11.06 -15.72
C GLN A 41 22.87 11.38 -17.05
N LYS A 42 21.55 11.24 -17.09
CA LYS A 42 20.73 11.65 -18.23
C LYS A 42 20.12 13.02 -17.91
N LYS A 43 20.46 14.01 -18.73
CA LYS A 43 19.91 15.35 -18.66
C LYS A 43 18.51 15.36 -19.30
N TYR A 44 17.54 15.94 -18.61
CA TYR A 44 16.21 16.24 -19.11
C TYR A 44 16.09 17.76 -19.22
N GLU A 45 16.08 18.25 -20.45
CA GLU A 45 15.95 19.68 -20.69
C GLU A 45 14.48 20.09 -20.58
N ASN A 46 14.23 21.09 -19.74
CA ASN A 46 12.94 21.74 -19.66
C ASN A 46 12.86 22.79 -20.78
N LYS A 47 11.93 22.59 -21.72
CA LYS A 47 11.73 23.50 -22.87
C LYS A 47 11.27 24.90 -22.46
N THR A 48 10.69 25.04 -21.27
CA THR A 48 10.13 26.30 -20.77
C THR A 48 11.14 27.07 -19.92
N PHE A 49 11.98 26.37 -19.15
CA PHE A 49 13.00 26.96 -18.28
C PHE A 49 14.34 26.23 -18.47
N PRO A 50 15.19 26.67 -19.41
CA PRO A 50 16.44 25.99 -19.75
C PRO A 50 17.40 25.84 -18.55
N GLU A 51 17.33 26.77 -17.60
CA GLU A 51 18.14 26.76 -16.38
C GLU A 51 17.70 25.66 -15.39
N ASP A 52 16.46 25.19 -15.47
CA ASP A 52 15.91 24.07 -14.67
C ASP A 52 16.11 22.73 -15.37
N SER A 53 17.36 22.45 -15.78
CA SER A 53 17.71 21.15 -16.31
C SER A 53 17.70 20.10 -15.19
N GLU A 54 16.87 19.07 -15.34
CA GLU A 54 16.80 17.97 -14.38
C GLU A 54 17.79 16.86 -14.76
N TYR A 55 18.41 16.24 -13.75
CA TYR A 55 19.33 15.13 -13.96
C TYR A 55 18.78 13.86 -13.33
N ALA A 56 18.84 12.76 -14.08
CA ALA A 56 18.54 11.43 -13.57
C ALA A 56 19.78 10.55 -13.62
N PRO A 57 20.13 9.84 -12.53
CA PRO A 57 21.25 8.92 -12.54
C PRO A 57 20.96 7.73 -13.46
N VAL A 58 21.96 7.31 -14.21
CA VAL A 58 21.97 6.09 -15.00
C VAL A 58 22.76 5.05 -14.22
N ILE A 59 22.10 3.94 -13.89
CA ILE A 59 22.66 2.91 -13.01
C ILE A 59 22.84 1.62 -13.79
N GLU A 60 23.98 1.00 -13.56
CA GLU A 60 24.34 -0.31 -14.07
C GLU A 60 24.40 -1.32 -12.93
N PHE A 61 23.83 -2.50 -13.15
CA PHE A 61 23.97 -3.65 -12.26
C PHE A 61 23.93 -4.96 -13.07
N TYR A 62 24.30 -6.07 -12.43
CA TYR A 62 24.27 -7.40 -13.04
C TYR A 62 23.11 -8.23 -12.46
N ASN A 63 22.37 -8.89 -13.35
CA ASN A 63 21.38 -9.92 -13.02
C ASN A 63 21.91 -11.25 -13.56
N ASP A 64 22.49 -12.07 -12.67
CA ASP A 64 23.29 -13.23 -13.06
C ASP A 64 24.44 -12.79 -13.99
N GLU A 65 24.44 -13.17 -15.27
CA GLU A 65 25.45 -12.78 -16.26
C GLU A 65 25.02 -11.57 -17.12
N ASP A 66 23.76 -11.15 -17.00
CA ASP A 66 23.21 -10.07 -17.83
C ASP A 66 23.47 -8.69 -17.22
N ARG A 67 24.15 -7.84 -17.98
CA ARG A 67 24.32 -6.41 -17.67
C ARG A 67 23.00 -5.67 -17.91
N VAL A 68 22.49 -5.01 -16.86
CA VAL A 68 21.24 -4.23 -16.90
C VAL A 68 21.54 -2.77 -16.60
N ILE A 69 21.05 -1.88 -17.46
CA ILE A 69 21.16 -0.43 -17.30
C ILE A 69 19.75 0.16 -17.22
N PHE A 70 19.51 1.01 -16.23
CA PHE A 70 18.26 1.75 -16.10
C PHE A 70 18.49 3.21 -15.68
N THR A 71 17.53 4.07 -15.99
CA THR A 71 17.52 5.46 -15.51
C THR A 71 16.65 5.54 -14.26
N ALA A 72 17.24 5.99 -13.15
CA ALA A 72 16.54 6.15 -11.88
C ALA A 72 15.65 7.42 -11.87
N ASP A 73 14.94 7.65 -10.76
CA ASP A 73 14.13 8.85 -10.59
C ASP A 73 15.01 10.12 -10.62
N ARG A 74 14.41 11.24 -11.03
CA ARG A 74 15.12 12.52 -11.22
C ARG A 74 15.48 13.17 -9.88
N ASN A 75 16.49 14.03 -9.89
CA ASN A 75 16.87 14.90 -8.77
C ASN A 75 17.27 14.15 -7.48
N LEU A 76 17.80 12.94 -7.61
CA LEU A 76 18.27 12.15 -6.46
C LEU A 76 19.68 12.53 -5.99
N GLY A 77 20.39 13.41 -6.70
CA GLY A 77 21.68 13.98 -6.28
C GLY A 77 22.87 13.02 -6.31
N TYR A 78 22.75 11.85 -6.93
CA TYR A 78 23.81 10.84 -6.97
C TYR A 78 24.93 11.20 -7.96
N LYS A 79 26.17 10.92 -7.57
CA LYS A 79 27.36 11.15 -8.39
C LYS A 79 27.77 9.89 -9.16
N ASN A 80 28.46 10.09 -10.28
CA ASN A 80 29.07 8.99 -11.03
C ASN A 80 30.10 8.25 -10.17
N GLY A 81 30.11 6.91 -10.28
CA GLY A 81 30.97 6.03 -9.50
C GLY A 81 30.40 5.61 -8.14
N GLU A 82 29.29 6.20 -7.68
CA GLU A 82 28.67 5.78 -6.43
C GLU A 82 28.00 4.41 -6.54
N VAL A 83 28.19 3.58 -5.53
CA VAL A 83 27.53 2.26 -5.42
C VAL A 83 26.33 2.37 -4.49
N HIS A 84 25.18 1.91 -4.97
CA HIS A 84 23.92 1.95 -4.23
C HIS A 84 23.21 0.60 -4.30
N LYS A 85 22.40 0.30 -3.28
CA LYS A 85 21.54 -0.88 -3.30
C LYS A 85 20.41 -0.67 -4.31
N ILE A 86 20.21 -1.64 -5.17
CA ILE A 86 19.19 -1.67 -6.21
C ILE A 86 18.21 -2.79 -5.91
N ILE A 87 16.92 -2.51 -6.03
CA ILE A 87 15.85 -3.49 -5.89
C ILE A 87 15.15 -3.67 -7.25
N TYR A 88 15.00 -4.92 -7.69
CA TYR A 88 14.40 -5.23 -8.99
C TYR A 88 13.66 -6.57 -8.95
N LYS A 89 12.79 -6.81 -9.95
CA LYS A 89 12.12 -8.11 -10.12
C LYS A 89 12.83 -8.93 -11.19
N LYS A 90 13.19 -10.19 -10.92
CA LYS A 90 13.88 -11.05 -11.89
C LYS A 90 13.16 -11.17 -13.24
N LYS A 91 11.81 -11.18 -13.23
CA LYS A 91 10.98 -11.21 -14.44
C LYS A 91 11.01 -9.92 -15.27
N ASN A 92 11.41 -8.80 -14.69
CA ASN A 92 11.50 -7.50 -15.36
C ASN A 92 12.58 -6.63 -14.69
N PRO A 93 13.88 -6.90 -14.96
CA PRO A 93 14.98 -6.23 -14.29
C PRO A 93 15.12 -4.76 -14.69
N ARG A 94 14.53 -4.36 -15.83
CA ARG A 94 14.52 -2.94 -16.27
C ARG A 94 13.66 -2.04 -15.37
N ASN A 95 12.70 -2.61 -14.63
CA ASN A 95 11.92 -1.87 -13.63
C ASN A 95 12.58 -1.90 -12.25
N ALA A 96 13.90 -1.66 -12.25
CA ALA A 96 14.71 -1.53 -11.05
C ALA A 96 14.52 -0.15 -10.41
N LYS A 97 14.73 -0.08 -9.10
CA LYS A 97 14.73 1.16 -8.32
C LYS A 97 15.90 1.17 -7.37
N ILE A 98 16.37 2.36 -7.01
CA ILE A 98 17.34 2.52 -5.94
C ILE A 98 16.62 2.23 -4.62
N TYR A 99 17.14 1.27 -3.86
CA TYR A 99 16.64 0.87 -2.56
C TYR A 99 17.09 1.86 -1.48
N SER A 100 16.62 3.10 -1.61
CA SER A 100 16.83 4.19 -0.66
C SER A 100 15.49 4.79 -0.25
N PHE A 101 15.48 5.58 0.84
CA PHE A 101 14.27 6.28 1.26
C PHE A 101 13.71 7.17 0.13
N ASN A 102 14.57 7.96 -0.52
CA ASN A 102 14.17 8.87 -1.58
C ASN A 102 13.73 8.14 -2.86
N GLY A 103 14.45 7.10 -3.29
CA GLY A 103 14.16 6.38 -4.54
C GLY A 103 13.01 5.36 -4.43
N PHE A 104 12.73 4.85 -3.22
CA PHE A 104 11.75 3.79 -3.04
C PHE A 104 10.54 4.20 -2.19
N TRP A 105 10.73 4.93 -1.10
CA TRP A 105 9.65 5.20 -0.14
C TRP A 105 8.97 6.56 -0.36
N LEU A 106 9.75 7.58 -0.72
CA LEU A 106 9.30 8.97 -0.72
C LEU A 106 8.16 9.23 -1.72
N GLY A 107 8.28 8.77 -2.97
CA GLY A 107 7.24 8.98 -4.00
C GLY A 107 5.83 8.52 -3.57
N PRO A 108 5.64 7.25 -3.15
CA PRO A 108 4.35 6.78 -2.63
C PRO A 108 3.88 7.51 -1.39
N LEU A 109 4.78 7.91 -0.49
CA LEU A 109 4.41 8.68 0.70
C LEU A 109 3.83 10.04 0.31
N ILE A 110 4.50 10.76 -0.60
CA ILE A 110 4.02 12.03 -1.14
C ILE A 110 2.65 11.87 -1.82
N MET A 111 2.51 10.85 -2.68
CA MET A 111 1.23 10.56 -3.34
C MET A 111 0.10 10.25 -2.35
N SER A 112 0.43 9.75 -1.15
CA SER A 112 -0.54 9.43 -0.11
C SER A 112 -0.95 10.63 0.75
N ILE A 113 -0.28 11.78 0.62
CA ILE A 113 -0.64 13.01 1.33
C ILE A 113 -2.00 13.54 0.85
N VAL A 114 -2.26 13.50 -0.46
CA VAL A 114 -3.51 14.00 -1.05
C VAL A 114 -4.75 13.32 -0.46
N PRO A 115 -4.89 11.97 -0.49
CA PRO A 115 -6.05 11.31 0.11
C PRO A 115 -6.11 11.51 1.63
N PHE A 116 -4.96 11.58 2.31
CA PHE A 116 -4.91 11.86 3.75
C PHE A 116 -5.52 13.24 4.07
N ILE A 117 -5.16 14.28 3.30
CA ILE A 117 -5.69 15.63 3.47
C ILE A 117 -7.19 15.68 3.18
N ILE A 118 -7.65 15.05 2.10
CA ILE A 118 -9.08 15.05 1.72
C ILE A 118 -9.91 14.43 2.85
N ILE A 119 -9.53 13.24 3.34
CA ILE A 119 -10.26 12.56 4.41
C ILE A 119 -10.20 13.38 5.71
N SER A 120 -9.05 13.97 6.02
CA SER A 120 -8.91 14.84 7.19
C SER A 120 -9.82 16.07 7.10
N ALA A 121 -9.88 16.71 5.94
CA ALA A 121 -10.76 17.85 5.68
C ALA A 121 -12.24 17.48 5.84
N LEU A 122 -12.65 16.30 5.35
CA LEU A 122 -14.01 15.78 5.55
C LEU A 122 -14.31 15.55 7.04
N ILE A 123 -13.38 14.95 7.80
CA ILE A 123 -13.55 14.76 9.25
C ILE A 123 -13.73 16.11 9.95
N PHE A 124 -12.92 17.12 9.60
CA PHE A 124 -13.01 18.44 10.22
C PHE A 124 -14.26 19.22 9.79
N GLY A 125 -14.70 19.08 8.54
CA GLY A 125 -15.85 19.78 7.98
C GLY A 125 -17.19 19.26 8.51
N PHE A 126 -17.33 17.94 8.69
CA PHE A 126 -18.62 17.32 9.02
C PHE A 126 -18.81 16.99 10.50
N MET A 127 -17.75 16.89 11.29
CA MET A 127 -17.85 16.49 12.70
C MET A 127 -17.52 17.69 13.57
N SER A 128 -18.37 18.08 14.52
CA SER A 128 -18.16 19.14 15.55
C SER A 128 -17.27 18.66 16.72
N LYS A 129 -16.69 19.56 17.54
CA LYS A 129 -15.67 19.18 18.57
C LYS A 129 -16.28 18.27 19.65
N GLY A 130 -17.59 18.35 19.87
CA GLY A 130 -18.34 17.53 20.82
C GLY A 130 -18.88 16.22 20.24
N ASP A 131 -18.84 16.05 18.92
CA ASP A 131 -19.45 14.89 18.27
C ASP A 131 -18.68 13.62 18.59
N ARG A 132 -19.40 12.52 18.77
CA ARG A 132 -18.82 11.21 19.06
C ARG A 132 -19.56 10.15 18.27
N ILE A 133 -18.82 9.36 17.52
CA ILE A 133 -19.40 8.20 16.87
C ILE A 133 -19.47 7.08 17.91
N ILE A 134 -20.68 6.60 18.16
CA ILE A 134 -20.95 5.51 19.11
C ILE A 134 -21.18 4.24 18.31
N PHE A 135 -20.19 3.34 18.33
CA PHE A 135 -20.37 1.99 17.82
C PHE A 135 -20.95 1.11 18.93
N SER A 136 -22.22 0.73 18.78
CA SER A 136 -22.90 -0.26 19.63
C SER A 136 -22.85 -1.63 18.95
N SER A 137 -22.02 -2.54 19.46
CA SER A 137 -21.93 -3.92 18.93
C SER A 137 -23.14 -4.80 19.29
N LYS A 138 -24.13 -4.27 20.03
CA LYS A 138 -25.30 -5.03 20.49
C LYS A 138 -26.21 -5.55 19.36
N GLY A 139 -26.08 -5.02 18.14
CA GLY A 139 -26.83 -5.48 16.95
C GLY A 139 -26.33 -6.77 16.31
N PHE A 140 -25.12 -7.24 16.63
CA PHE A 140 -24.54 -8.46 16.07
C PHE A 140 -24.91 -9.73 16.88
N LYS A 141 -26.12 -9.78 17.45
CA LYS A 141 -26.63 -11.01 18.07
C LYS A 141 -26.99 -12.01 16.96
N ARG A 142 -26.04 -12.91 16.72
CA ARG A 142 -26.13 -14.19 16.00
C ARG A 142 -27.57 -14.74 16.02
N ILE A 143 -28.22 -14.76 14.86
CA ILE A 143 -29.43 -15.57 14.64
C ILE A 143 -29.00 -17.03 14.82
N LYS A 144 -29.10 -17.55 16.05
CA LYS A 144 -29.01 -18.98 16.32
C LYS A 144 -30.28 -19.59 15.75
N ASN A 145 -30.16 -20.31 14.63
CA ASN A 145 -31.20 -21.13 14.04
C ASN A 145 -31.81 -22.06 15.10
N LYS A 146 -32.94 -21.64 15.69
CA LYS A 146 -33.80 -22.48 16.53
C LYS A 146 -34.91 -23.03 15.65
N LYS A 147 -34.61 -24.04 14.84
CA LYS A 147 -35.62 -24.90 14.17
C LYS A 147 -34.98 -26.16 13.55
N ILE A 148 -34.44 -27.05 14.39
CA ILE A 148 -34.22 -28.47 14.04
C ILE A 148 -34.78 -29.35 15.18
N SER A 149 -35.94 -28.99 15.74
CA SER A 149 -36.62 -29.83 16.75
C SER A 149 -38.10 -30.08 16.46
N LYS A 150 -38.57 -29.75 15.25
CA LYS A 150 -39.97 -30.01 14.85
C LYS A 150 -40.14 -31.14 13.83
N SER A 151 -39.08 -31.85 13.46
CA SER A 151 -39.14 -32.99 12.53
C SER A 151 -39.07 -34.36 13.21
N ILE A 152 -39.05 -34.41 14.54
CA ILE A 152 -39.01 -35.68 15.30
C ILE A 152 -40.41 -36.10 15.80
N ASP A 153 -41.34 -35.15 15.95
CA ASP A 153 -42.71 -35.44 16.45
C ASP A 153 -43.69 -35.98 15.39
N SER A 154 -43.28 -36.16 14.13
CA SER A 154 -44.16 -36.67 13.07
C SER A 154 -43.95 -38.15 12.71
N LYS A 155 -43.24 -38.93 13.54
CA LYS A 155 -42.80 -40.28 13.14
C LYS A 155 -43.31 -41.47 13.98
N ASN A 156 -44.23 -41.28 14.92
CA ASN A 156 -44.92 -42.38 15.62
C ASN A 156 -46.34 -41.87 15.95
N LEU A 157 -47.48 -42.40 15.52
CA LEU A 157 -48.02 -43.67 15.02
C LEU A 157 -49.45 -43.32 14.47
N PRO A 158 -50.15 -44.10 13.60
CA PRO A 158 -50.62 -45.43 13.96
C PRO A 158 -50.71 -46.49 12.85
N ASP A 159 -50.48 -47.73 13.28
CA ASP A 159 -51.26 -48.94 13.06
C ASP A 159 -51.85 -49.20 11.65
N GLN A 160 -51.13 -50.02 10.89
CA GLN A 160 -51.71 -50.81 9.80
C GLN A 160 -51.69 -52.30 10.19
N ASN A 161 -52.86 -52.82 10.55
CA ASN A 161 -53.34 -54.18 10.29
C ASN A 161 -54.71 -54.34 10.98
N SER A 162 -55.73 -55.02 10.46
CA SER A 162 -56.06 -55.55 9.14
C SER A 162 -57.44 -56.21 9.33
N ARG A 163 -58.38 -55.93 8.41
CA ARG A 163 -59.43 -56.84 7.99
C ARG A 163 -59.33 -56.95 6.48
#